data_AF-A0A925XMM0-F1
#
_entry.id   AF-A0A925XMM0-F1
#
_cell.length_a   1.000
_cell.length_b   1.000
_cell.length_c   1.000
_cell.angle_alpha   90.00
_cell.angle_beta   90.00
_cell.angle_gamma   90.00
#
_symmetry.space_group_name_H-M   'P 1'
#
loop_
_entity.id
_entity.type
_entity.pdbx_description
1 polymer ?
#
loop_
_entity_poly.entity_id
_entity_poly.type
_entity_poly.pdbx_seq_one_letter_code
_entity_poly.pdbx_strand_id
1 'polypeptide(L)'
;MPLPLSRVKVAITPGRISCLDAPNHTSRRSRSAFAYVLALAIVCVALLLFAPVALPFLGAIASAIMFFIWFKAGVRTGRWLWLRPRSVLAEGEGAAWIAASVVLTFGVIALASGTLLARFDGASFPTAVGTTSSEPGTKSVTYAEPGMQEAVKRALDAASVPYRVESREGKEWISWRPTDNESAERVIQKLVGGPLASGRNISFSDRVIEAAFAEWLSKRGVPHQRVMSHGKPFITWQGDETSDTLIEAFHRDRVESQQARLKDCAKTAFDTNKGSGKKGC
;
A
#
# COMPACT_ATOMS: atom_id res chain seq x y z
N MET A 1 38.93 -33.26 -30.65
CA MET A 1 39.88 -32.14 -30.50
C MET A 1 39.52 -31.35 -29.24
N PRO A 2 40.27 -31.49 -28.13
CA PRO A 2 40.02 -30.75 -26.91
C PRO A 2 40.81 -29.43 -26.87
N LEU A 3 40.19 -28.37 -26.35
CA LEU A 3 40.80 -27.05 -26.19
C LEU A 3 41.69 -26.98 -24.92
N PRO A 4 42.78 -26.19 -24.92
CA PRO A 4 43.67 -26.09 -23.78
C PRO A 4 43.11 -25.14 -22.72
N LEU A 5 43.08 -25.61 -21.47
CA LEU A 5 42.80 -24.80 -20.29
C LEU A 5 43.99 -23.89 -19.99
N SER A 6 43.83 -22.59 -20.22
CA SER A 6 44.78 -21.56 -19.81
C SER A 6 44.75 -21.40 -18.28
N ARG A 7 45.87 -21.73 -17.62
CA ARG A 7 46.11 -21.43 -16.20
C ARG A 7 46.24 -19.91 -16.00
N VAL A 8 45.24 -19.29 -15.39
CA VAL A 8 45.35 -17.93 -14.86
C VAL A 8 46.05 -18.01 -13.50
N LYS A 9 47.32 -17.60 -13.44
CA LYS A 9 48.03 -17.35 -12.17
C LYS A 9 47.60 -15.98 -11.66
N VAL A 10 46.74 -15.96 -10.62
CA VAL A 10 46.47 -14.75 -9.85
C VAL A 10 47.59 -14.59 -8.84
N ALA A 11 48.49 -13.64 -9.09
CA ALA A 11 49.49 -13.21 -8.12
C ALA A 11 48.80 -12.32 -7.08
N ILE A 12 48.60 -12.85 -5.87
CA ILE A 12 48.12 -12.07 -4.72
C ILE A 12 49.36 -11.42 -4.09
N THR A 13 49.58 -10.15 -4.39
CA THR A 13 50.62 -9.35 -3.73
C THR A 13 50.12 -8.97 -2.33
N PRO A 14 50.83 -9.28 -1.24
CA PRO A 14 50.46 -8.85 0.10
C PRO A 14 50.69 -7.34 0.23
N GLY A 15 49.65 -6.57 -0.11
CA GLY A 15 49.59 -5.12 0.05
C GLY A 15 49.34 -4.76 1.51
N ARG A 16 50.33 -4.08 2.09
CA ARG A 16 50.27 -3.30 3.33
C ARG A 16 48.90 -2.60 3.47
N ILE A 17 48.10 -3.00 4.45
CA ILE A 17 46.91 -2.26 4.86
C ILE A 17 47.43 -1.06 5.64
N SER A 18 47.70 0.05 4.95
CA SER A 18 47.87 1.34 5.60
C SER A 18 46.52 1.73 6.19
N CYS A 19 46.44 1.74 7.52
CA CYS A 19 45.35 2.38 8.25
C CYS A 19 45.36 3.86 7.87
N LEU A 20 44.53 4.25 6.90
CA LEU A 20 44.17 5.64 6.70
C LEU A 20 43.37 6.06 7.94
N ASP A 21 43.97 6.91 8.76
CA ASP A 21 43.26 7.66 9.79
C ASP A 21 42.06 8.37 9.15
N ALA A 22 40.87 7.91 9.51
CA ALA A 22 39.63 8.54 9.09
C ALA A 22 39.50 9.90 9.79
N PRO A 23 39.39 11.02 9.05
CA PRO A 23 39.26 12.33 9.66
C PRO A 23 37.93 12.41 10.43
N ASN A 24 38.03 12.57 11.75
CA ASN A 24 36.93 12.77 12.72
C ASN A 24 36.22 14.13 12.52
N HIS A 25 35.61 14.36 11.36
CA HIS A 25 34.91 15.59 10.99
C HIS A 25 33.37 15.41 10.87
N THR A 26 32.76 14.47 11.58
CA THR A 26 31.34 14.10 11.36
C THR A 26 30.33 14.74 12.32
N SER A 27 30.71 15.42 13.42
CA SER A 27 29.72 15.78 14.44
C SER A 27 29.02 17.14 14.24
N ARG A 28 29.60 18.09 13.52
CA ARG A 28 29.02 19.45 13.37
C ARG A 28 28.23 19.69 12.08
N ARG A 29 28.45 18.88 11.04
CA ARG A 29 27.77 19.00 9.73
C ARG A 29 26.42 18.29 9.68
N SER A 30 26.12 17.41 10.64
CA SER A 30 24.88 16.63 10.68
C SER A 30 23.67 17.44 11.16
N ARG A 31 23.87 18.44 12.03
CA ARG A 31 22.75 19.20 12.61
C ARG A 31 22.06 20.12 11.59
N SER A 32 22.83 20.76 10.71
CA SER A 32 22.25 21.56 9.63
C SER A 32 21.57 20.67 8.57
N ALA A 33 22.17 19.53 8.21
CA ALA A 33 21.56 18.57 7.29
C ALA A 33 20.22 18.02 7.84
N PHE A 34 20.14 17.72 9.14
CA PHE A 34 18.91 17.25 9.77
C PHE A 34 17.80 18.31 9.75
N ALA A 35 18.16 19.58 9.99
CA ALA A 35 17.21 20.68 9.93
C ALA A 35 16.61 20.86 8.52
N TYR A 36 17.42 20.73 7.46
CA TYR A 36 16.93 20.81 6.08
C TYR A 36 16.03 19.62 5.72
N VAL A 37 16.39 18.40 6.12
CA VAL A 37 15.57 17.21 5.87
C VAL A 37 14.23 17.29 6.62
N LEU A 38 14.25 17.75 7.87
CA LEU A 38 13.03 17.95 8.66
C LEU A 38 12.14 19.03 8.04
N ALA A 39 12.71 20.16 7.60
CA ALA A 39 11.96 21.21 6.92
C ALA A 39 11.33 20.71 5.61
N LEU A 40 12.09 19.94 4.82
CA LEU A 40 11.59 19.36 3.56
C LEU A 40 10.47 18.34 3.83
N ALA A 41 10.60 17.52 4.88
CA ALA A 41 9.56 16.57 5.30
C ALA A 41 8.29 17.29 5.76
N ILE A 42 8.40 18.36 6.55
CA ILE A 42 7.25 19.18 6.98
C ILE A 42 6.56 19.82 5.77
N VAL A 43 7.32 20.36 4.82
CA VAL A 43 6.78 20.93 3.58
C VAL A 43 6.09 19.86 2.75
N CYS A 44 6.66 18.66 2.61
CA CYS A 44 6.01 17.54 1.92
C CYS A 44 4.72 17.10 2.60
N VAL A 45 4.69 16.97 3.93
CA VAL A 45 3.48 16.59 4.68
C VAL A 45 2.42 17.68 4.58
N ALA A 46 2.79 18.95 4.70
CA ALA A 46 1.88 20.07 4.49
C ALA A 46 1.34 20.05 3.04
N LEU A 47 2.20 19.86 2.03
CA LEU A 47 1.76 19.75 0.64
C LEU A 47 0.85 18.54 0.43
N LEU A 48 1.03 17.41 1.10
CA LEU A 48 0.14 16.25 0.99
C LEU A 48 -1.22 16.51 1.66
N LEU A 49 -1.24 17.14 2.83
CA LEU A 49 -2.47 17.48 3.55
C LEU A 49 -3.27 18.57 2.83
N PHE A 50 -2.57 19.57 2.27
CA PHE A 50 -3.19 20.67 1.55
C PHE A 50 -3.33 20.40 0.05
N ALA A 51 -2.71 19.38 -0.53
CA ALA A 51 -2.78 19.03 -1.96
C ALA A 51 -4.20 19.08 -2.54
N PRO A 52 -5.22 18.42 -1.95
CA PRO A 52 -6.57 18.42 -2.55
C PRO A 52 -7.20 19.81 -2.61
N VAL A 53 -6.78 20.75 -1.76
CA VAL A 53 -7.28 22.13 -1.74
C VAL A 53 -6.34 23.08 -2.49
N ALA A 54 -5.03 22.90 -2.39
CA ALA A 54 -4.01 23.80 -2.92
C ALA A 54 -3.72 23.59 -4.42
N LEU A 55 -3.88 22.37 -4.93
CA LEU A 55 -3.72 22.07 -6.36
C LEU A 55 -4.59 22.94 -7.28
N PRO A 56 -5.89 23.15 -7.04
CA PRO A 56 -6.69 24.04 -7.87
C PRO A 56 -6.27 25.52 -7.74
N PHE A 57 -5.84 25.99 -6.57
CA PHE A 57 -5.34 27.35 -6.40
C PHE A 57 -4.01 27.57 -7.12
N LEU A 58 -3.08 26.62 -7.05
CA LEU A 58 -1.83 26.68 -7.80
C LEU A 58 -2.06 26.64 -9.32
N GLY A 59 -3.01 25.82 -9.78
CA GLY A 59 -3.44 25.81 -11.17
C GLY A 59 -4.05 27.14 -11.63
N ALA A 60 -4.88 27.77 -10.79
CA ALA A 60 -5.47 29.08 -11.07
C ALA A 60 -4.40 30.19 -11.11
N ILE A 61 -3.46 30.20 -10.17
CA ILE A 61 -2.34 31.17 -10.13
C ILE A 61 -1.44 30.99 -11.36
N ALA A 62 -1.07 29.76 -11.69
CA ALA A 62 -0.25 29.48 -12.88
C ALA A 62 -0.95 29.94 -14.17
N SER A 63 -2.26 29.69 -14.28
CA SER A 63 -3.08 30.13 -15.41
C SER A 63 -3.15 31.66 -15.50
N ALA A 64 -3.30 32.35 -14.37
CA ALA A 64 -3.31 33.81 -14.31
C ALA A 64 -1.95 34.43 -14.71
N ILE A 65 -0.83 33.84 -14.26
CA ILE A 65 0.52 34.28 -14.64
C ILE A 65 0.75 34.09 -16.14
N MET A 66 0.40 32.92 -16.68
CA MET A 66 0.45 32.66 -18.11
C MET A 66 -0.37 33.68 -18.89
N PHE A 67 -1.62 33.91 -18.49
CA PHE A 67 -2.48 34.92 -19.13
C PHE A 67 -1.84 36.31 -19.11
N PHE A 68 -1.27 36.73 -17.97
CA PHE A 68 -0.64 38.04 -17.84
C PHE A 68 0.61 38.20 -18.74
N ILE A 69 1.44 37.15 -18.85
CA ILE A 69 2.60 37.14 -19.74
C ILE A 69 2.16 37.27 -21.20
N TRP A 70 1.18 36.47 -21.62
CA TRP A 70 0.63 36.51 -22.99
C TRP A 70 -0.05 37.85 -23.30
N PHE A 71 -0.81 38.38 -22.35
CA PHE A 71 -1.46 39.69 -22.48
C PHE A 71 -0.43 40.81 -22.64
N LYS A 72 0.58 40.85 -21.76
CA LYS A 72 1.65 41.85 -21.83
C LYS A 72 2.45 41.75 -23.12
N ALA A 73 2.75 40.54 -23.60
CA ALA A 73 3.41 40.31 -24.88
C ALA A 73 2.57 40.81 -26.06
N GLY A 74 1.25 40.56 -26.05
CA GLY A 74 0.32 41.03 -27.08
C GLY A 74 0.17 42.55 -27.13
N VAL A 75 0.11 43.22 -25.97
CA VAL A 75 0.05 44.69 -25.88
C VAL A 75 1.33 45.31 -26.44
N ARG A 76 2.50 44.76 -26.11
CA ARG A 76 3.79 45.32 -26.53
C ARG A 76 4.06 45.19 -28.03
N THR A 77 3.55 44.13 -28.65
CA THR A 77 3.73 43.86 -30.08
C THR A 77 2.66 44.51 -30.95
N GLY A 78 1.64 45.14 -30.36
CA GLY A 78 0.53 45.78 -31.07
C GLY A 78 -0.25 44.81 -31.98
N ARG A 79 -0.05 43.51 -31.80
CA ARG A 79 -0.58 42.45 -32.66
C ARG A 79 -1.22 41.41 -31.78
N TRP A 80 -2.55 41.35 -31.83
CA TRP A 80 -3.33 40.32 -31.14
C TRP A 80 -3.03 38.94 -31.76
N LEU A 81 -2.31 38.11 -30.99
CA LEU A 81 -1.78 36.80 -31.38
C LEU A 81 -2.85 35.80 -31.86
N TRP A 82 -4.13 36.03 -31.55
CA TRP A 82 -5.25 35.20 -31.98
C TRP A 82 -5.57 35.30 -33.49
N LEU A 83 -5.14 36.36 -34.18
CA LEU A 83 -5.50 36.59 -35.59
C LEU A 83 -4.51 35.98 -36.60
N ARG A 84 -3.31 35.54 -36.18
CA ARG A 84 -2.30 34.92 -37.07
C ARG A 84 -1.43 33.87 -36.34
N PRO A 85 -1.92 32.61 -36.19
CA PRO A 85 -1.20 31.57 -35.44
C PRO A 85 0.11 31.10 -36.12
N ARG A 86 0.26 31.27 -37.44
CA ARG A 86 1.40 30.70 -38.19
C ARG A 86 2.73 31.41 -37.98
N SER A 87 2.77 32.69 -37.63
CA SER A 87 4.02 33.44 -37.46
C SER A 87 4.65 33.31 -36.06
N VAL A 88 3.89 32.82 -35.08
CA VAL A 88 4.33 32.72 -33.67
C VAL A 88 5.15 31.45 -33.41
N LEU A 89 4.91 30.40 -34.21
CA LEU A 89 5.63 29.13 -34.09
C LEU A 89 7.11 29.23 -34.54
N ALA A 90 7.46 30.20 -35.39
CA ALA A 90 8.81 30.34 -35.92
C ALA A 90 9.78 31.14 -35.02
N GLU A 91 9.26 32.06 -34.20
CA GLU A 91 10.08 32.85 -33.24
C GLU A 91 9.94 32.34 -31.78
N GLY A 92 9.05 31.38 -31.56
CA GLY A 92 8.61 30.93 -30.23
C GLY A 92 9.03 29.52 -29.83
N GLU A 93 10.03 28.91 -30.48
CA GLU A 93 10.45 27.54 -30.17
C GLU A 93 10.75 27.35 -28.67
N GLY A 94 11.45 28.29 -28.04
CA GLY A 94 11.76 28.22 -26.60
C GLY A 94 10.51 28.33 -25.68
N ALA A 95 9.51 29.12 -26.05
CA ALA A 95 8.30 29.32 -25.24
C ALA A 95 7.33 28.13 -25.37
N ALA A 96 7.26 27.50 -26.55
CA ALA A 96 6.45 26.31 -26.78
C ALA A 96 6.96 25.11 -25.97
N TRP A 97 8.28 24.93 -25.86
CA TRP A 97 8.87 23.85 -25.04
C TRP A 97 8.60 24.02 -23.54
N ILE A 98 8.57 25.26 -23.03
CA ILE A 98 8.25 25.55 -21.63
C ILE A 98 6.76 25.32 -21.34
N ALA A 99 5.87 25.71 -22.24
CA ALA A 99 4.44 25.42 -22.10
C ALA A 99 4.15 23.92 -22.17
N ALA A 100 4.79 23.21 -23.11
CA ALA A 100 4.66 21.76 -23.24
C ALA A 100 5.19 21.01 -22.02
N SER A 101 6.33 21.43 -21.45
CA SER A 101 6.90 20.78 -20.27
C SER A 101 6.07 20.96 -19.01
N VAL A 102 5.44 22.14 -18.83
CA VAL A 102 4.52 22.41 -17.72
C VAL A 102 3.25 21.56 -17.84
N VAL A 103 2.66 21.46 -19.04
CA VAL A 103 1.47 20.61 -19.25
C VAL A 103 1.80 19.13 -19.04
N LEU A 104 2.97 18.66 -19.48
CA LEU A 104 3.43 17.29 -19.24
C LEU A 104 3.67 16.99 -17.77
N THR A 105 4.32 17.88 -17.02
CA THR A 105 4.56 17.66 -15.59
C THR A 105 3.27 17.66 -14.79
N PHE A 106 2.35 18.59 -15.03
CA PHE A 106 1.05 18.60 -14.36
C PHE A 106 0.18 17.40 -14.76
N GLY A 107 0.21 16.97 -16.03
CA GLY A 107 -0.49 15.78 -16.51
C GLY A 107 -0.01 14.49 -15.84
N VAL A 108 1.30 14.31 -15.71
CA VAL A 108 1.89 13.14 -15.04
C VAL A 108 1.57 13.14 -13.54
N ILE A 109 1.62 14.30 -12.87
CA ILE A 109 1.27 14.39 -11.44
C ILE A 109 -0.21 14.09 -11.24
N ALA A 110 -1.11 14.61 -12.08
CA ALA A 110 -2.55 14.32 -11.99
C ALA A 110 -2.86 12.83 -12.23
N LEU A 111 -2.20 12.19 -13.22
CA LEU A 111 -2.32 10.75 -13.47
C LEU A 111 -1.76 9.90 -12.30
N ALA A 112 -0.63 10.29 -11.72
CA ALA A 112 -0.05 9.61 -10.56
C ALA A 112 -0.92 9.77 -9.30
N SER A 113 -1.53 10.95 -9.11
CA SER A 113 -2.44 11.23 -7.99
C SER A 113 -3.76 10.46 -8.12
N GLY A 114 -4.32 10.40 -9.33
CA GLY A 114 -5.54 9.63 -9.62
C GLY A 114 -5.36 8.13 -9.46
N THR A 115 -4.19 7.60 -9.84
CA THR A 115 -3.86 6.19 -9.65
C THR A 115 -3.55 5.82 -8.20
N LEU A 116 -3.02 6.73 -7.39
CA LEU A 116 -2.83 6.50 -5.96
C LEU A 116 -4.16 6.53 -5.18
N LEU A 117 -5.08 7.43 -5.52
CA LEU A 117 -6.43 7.44 -4.93
C LEU A 117 -7.23 6.18 -5.33
N ALA A 118 -7.11 5.72 -6.58
CA ALA A 118 -7.71 4.45 -7.01
C ALA A 118 -7.07 3.22 -6.34
N ARG A 119 -5.86 3.33 -5.76
CA ARG A 119 -5.17 2.24 -5.06
C ARG A 119 -5.50 2.16 -3.58
N PHE A 120 -5.99 3.23 -2.96
CA PHE A 120 -6.47 3.19 -1.57
C PHE A 120 -7.86 2.55 -1.43
N ASP A 121 -8.63 2.40 -2.53
CA ASP A 121 -9.79 1.50 -2.59
C ASP A 121 -9.41 0.01 -2.75
N GLY A 122 -8.12 -0.29 -2.93
CA GLY A 122 -7.60 -1.66 -3.15
C GLY A 122 -7.23 -2.42 -1.87
N ALA A 123 -7.26 -1.78 -0.70
CA ALA A 123 -7.28 -2.47 0.59
C ALA A 123 -8.69 -3.02 0.82
N SER A 124 -9.00 -4.06 0.06
CA SER A 124 -10.26 -4.80 0.01
C SER A 124 -10.58 -5.40 1.38
N PHE A 125 -11.13 -4.59 2.27
CA PHE A 125 -12.04 -5.09 3.28
C PHE A 125 -13.35 -5.44 2.55
N PRO A 126 -13.86 -6.68 2.66
CA PRO A 126 -15.26 -6.98 2.35
C PRO A 126 -16.14 -6.35 3.43
N THR A 127 -16.08 -5.02 3.53
CA THR A 127 -16.95 -4.24 4.38
C THR A 127 -18.32 -4.28 3.72
N ALA A 128 -19.34 -4.75 4.43
CA ALA A 128 -20.71 -4.49 4.02
C ALA A 128 -20.87 -2.96 3.93
N VAL A 129 -20.95 -2.42 2.72
CA VAL A 129 -21.01 -0.98 2.50
C VAL A 129 -22.45 -0.54 2.74
N GLY A 130 -22.79 -0.40 4.03
CA GLY A 130 -24.04 0.20 4.51
C GLY A 130 -25.24 -0.74 4.53
N THR A 131 -25.81 -0.93 5.72
CA THR A 131 -27.22 -1.33 5.88
C THR A 131 -28.07 -0.06 5.78
N THR A 132 -28.19 0.53 4.59
CA THR A 132 -28.99 1.75 4.42
C THR A 132 -30.45 1.37 4.18
N SER A 133 -31.25 1.45 5.24
CA SER A 133 -32.71 1.40 5.18
C SER A 133 -33.24 2.64 4.44
N SER A 134 -33.48 2.56 3.13
CA SER A 134 -34.15 3.65 2.40
C SER A 134 -35.67 3.70 2.62
N GLU A 135 -36.24 2.64 3.20
CA GLU A 135 -37.64 2.58 3.64
C GLU A 135 -37.69 1.98 5.05
N PRO A 136 -38.51 2.51 5.98
CA PRO A 136 -38.62 1.97 7.33
C PRO A 136 -39.07 0.51 7.28
N GLY A 137 -38.13 -0.41 7.53
CA GLY A 137 -38.34 -1.85 7.64
C GLY A 137 -37.63 -2.70 6.59
N THR A 138 -37.26 -2.15 5.45
CA THR A 138 -36.56 -2.89 4.38
C THR A 138 -35.07 -2.88 4.65
N LYS A 139 -34.50 -4.05 4.99
CA LYS A 139 -33.06 -4.22 5.08
C LYS A 139 -32.50 -4.56 3.70
N SER A 140 -31.37 -3.94 3.37
CA SER A 140 -30.64 -4.21 2.14
C SER A 140 -29.16 -4.37 2.43
N VAL A 141 -28.50 -5.22 1.64
CA VAL A 141 -27.05 -5.45 1.70
C VAL A 141 -26.46 -5.33 0.31
N THR A 142 -25.21 -4.87 0.25
CA THR A 142 -24.41 -4.86 -0.97
C THR A 142 -23.00 -5.35 -0.63
N TYR A 143 -22.43 -6.15 -1.54
CA TYR A 143 -21.08 -6.69 -1.40
C TYR A 143 -20.23 -6.18 -2.56
N ALA A 144 -19.01 -5.72 -2.25
CA ALA A 144 -18.07 -5.25 -3.26
C ALA A 144 -17.54 -6.40 -4.16
N GLU A 145 -17.48 -7.62 -3.62
CA GLU A 145 -17.03 -8.80 -4.35
C GLU A 145 -18.19 -9.50 -5.08
N PRO A 146 -18.15 -9.62 -6.43
CA PRO A 146 -19.23 -10.24 -7.21
C PRO A 146 -19.52 -11.68 -6.80
N GLY A 147 -18.47 -12.46 -6.47
CA GLY A 147 -18.63 -13.85 -6.02
C GLY A 147 -19.40 -13.96 -4.71
N MET A 148 -19.22 -13.02 -3.79
CA MET A 148 -19.94 -12.98 -2.52
C MET A 148 -21.40 -12.59 -2.72
N GLN A 149 -21.65 -11.60 -3.58
CA GLN A 149 -22.99 -11.18 -3.97
C GLN A 149 -23.81 -12.36 -4.54
N GLU A 150 -23.23 -13.15 -5.45
CA GLU A 150 -23.86 -14.35 -5.97
C GLU A 150 -24.05 -15.44 -4.91
N ALA A 151 -23.07 -15.64 -4.03
CA ALA A 151 -23.17 -16.62 -2.96
C ALA A 151 -24.32 -16.29 -2.00
N VAL A 152 -24.55 -15.01 -1.69
CA VAL A 152 -25.67 -14.54 -0.87
C VAL A 152 -27.00 -14.82 -1.56
N LYS A 153 -27.13 -14.50 -2.85
CA LYS A 153 -28.33 -14.82 -3.63
C LYS A 153 -28.66 -16.32 -3.59
N ARG A 154 -27.67 -17.17 -3.91
CA ARG A 154 -27.84 -18.63 -3.86
C ARG A 154 -28.20 -19.13 -2.46
N ALA A 155 -27.63 -18.54 -1.41
CA ALA A 155 -27.94 -18.91 -0.04
C ALA A 155 -29.36 -18.51 0.36
N LEU A 156 -29.83 -17.33 -0.06
CA LEU A 156 -31.22 -16.89 0.14
C LEU A 156 -32.19 -17.76 -0.66
N ASP A 157 -31.86 -18.10 -1.91
CA ASP A 157 -32.63 -19.03 -2.75
C ASP A 157 -32.75 -20.41 -2.09
N ALA A 158 -31.64 -20.96 -1.61
CA ALA A 158 -31.60 -22.26 -0.91
C ALA A 158 -32.42 -22.25 0.39
N ALA A 159 -32.52 -21.10 1.06
CA ALA A 159 -33.34 -20.91 2.25
C ALA A 159 -34.79 -20.50 1.94
N SER A 160 -35.16 -20.40 0.65
CA SER A 160 -36.47 -19.92 0.20
C SER A 160 -36.85 -18.54 0.78
N VAL A 161 -35.87 -17.67 0.98
CA VAL A 161 -36.07 -16.31 1.48
C VAL A 161 -36.30 -15.38 0.27
N PRO A 162 -37.50 -14.77 0.12
CA PRO A 162 -37.75 -13.89 -1.00
C PRO A 162 -36.90 -12.61 -0.92
N TYR A 163 -36.16 -12.31 -1.98
CA TYR A 163 -35.39 -11.08 -2.11
C TYR A 163 -35.67 -10.37 -3.44
N ARG A 164 -35.31 -9.10 -3.50
CA ARG A 164 -35.27 -8.27 -4.70
C ARG A 164 -33.85 -7.80 -4.93
N VAL A 165 -33.53 -7.58 -6.19
CA VAL A 165 -32.25 -7.09 -6.64
C VAL A 165 -32.47 -5.73 -7.27
N GLU A 166 -31.81 -4.70 -6.74
CA GLU A 166 -31.91 -3.33 -7.21
C GLU A 166 -30.53 -2.81 -7.59
N SER A 167 -30.41 -2.13 -8.74
CA SER A 167 -29.16 -1.49 -9.14
C SER A 167 -29.22 -0.01 -8.77
N ARG A 168 -28.38 0.41 -7.81
CA ARG A 168 -28.28 1.80 -7.36
C ARG A 168 -26.83 2.24 -7.38
N GLU A 169 -26.56 3.37 -8.04
CA GLU A 169 -25.21 3.96 -8.14
C GLU A 169 -24.18 2.99 -8.77
N GLY A 170 -24.63 2.18 -9.74
CA GLY A 170 -23.79 1.16 -10.37
C GLY A 170 -23.44 -0.04 -9.48
N LYS A 171 -24.03 -0.13 -8.29
CA LYS A 171 -23.89 -1.25 -7.36
C LYS A 171 -25.18 -2.03 -7.28
N GLU A 172 -25.04 -3.34 -7.10
CA GLU A 172 -26.17 -4.24 -6.92
C GLU A 172 -26.50 -4.39 -5.43
N TRP A 173 -27.76 -4.16 -5.10
CA TRP A 173 -28.31 -4.24 -3.75
C TRP A 173 -29.29 -5.40 -3.68
N ILE A 174 -29.16 -6.22 -2.64
CA ILE A 174 -30.09 -7.30 -2.32
C ILE A 174 -30.96 -6.82 -1.16
N SER A 175 -32.25 -6.68 -1.39
CA SER A 175 -33.24 -6.26 -0.39
C SER A 175 -34.26 -7.37 -0.14
N TRP A 176 -34.82 -7.45 1.06
CA TRP A 176 -35.88 -8.41 1.40
C TRP A 176 -36.92 -7.75 2.29
N ARG A 177 -38.07 -8.41 2.45
CA ARG A 177 -39.18 -7.86 3.22
C ARG A 177 -38.86 -7.88 4.72
N PRO A 178 -39.43 -6.94 5.51
CA PRO A 178 -39.22 -6.91 6.96
C PRO A 178 -39.56 -8.24 7.67
N THR A 179 -40.58 -8.94 7.18
CA THR A 179 -41.02 -10.26 7.68
C THR A 179 -39.97 -11.35 7.54
N ASP A 180 -39.04 -11.19 6.60
CA ASP A 180 -38.01 -12.16 6.27
C ASP A 180 -36.64 -11.83 6.90
N ASN A 181 -36.56 -10.72 7.67
CA ASN A 181 -35.32 -10.22 8.26
C ASN A 181 -34.58 -11.29 9.08
N GLU A 182 -35.28 -12.02 9.94
CA GLU A 182 -34.64 -13.02 10.80
C GLU A 182 -34.08 -14.20 10.00
N SER A 183 -34.81 -14.65 8.98
CA SER A 183 -34.39 -15.72 8.08
C SER A 183 -33.20 -15.29 7.23
N ALA A 184 -33.26 -14.10 6.64
CA ALA A 184 -32.17 -13.52 5.86
C ALA A 184 -30.90 -13.34 6.72
N GLU A 185 -31.03 -12.81 7.94
CA GLU A 185 -29.90 -12.66 8.87
C GLU A 185 -29.29 -14.01 9.25
N ARG A 186 -30.11 -15.04 9.52
CA ARG A 186 -29.60 -16.39 9.81
C ARG A 186 -28.83 -16.98 8.62
N VAL A 187 -29.31 -16.76 7.39
CA VAL A 187 -28.62 -17.22 6.16
C VAL A 187 -27.31 -16.48 5.96
N ILE A 188 -27.35 -15.15 6.09
CA ILE A 188 -26.17 -14.29 5.94
C ILE A 188 -25.15 -14.63 7.03
N GLN A 189 -25.53 -14.78 8.29
CA GLN A 189 -24.62 -15.19 9.36
C GLN A 189 -23.99 -16.57 9.13
N LYS A 190 -24.72 -17.53 8.54
CA LYS A 190 -24.16 -18.83 8.16
C LYS A 190 -23.16 -18.72 7.02
N LEU A 191 -23.41 -17.86 6.04
CA LEU A 191 -22.57 -17.71 4.87
C LEU A 191 -21.31 -16.87 5.15
N VAL A 192 -21.51 -15.74 5.84
CA VAL A 192 -20.51 -14.69 6.06
C VAL A 192 -19.80 -14.90 7.40
N GLY A 193 -20.26 -15.82 8.25
CA GLY A 193 -19.81 -15.92 9.63
C GLY A 193 -20.52 -14.91 10.52
N GLY A 194 -20.67 -15.24 11.81
CA GLY A 194 -21.20 -14.31 12.81
C GLY A 194 -20.26 -13.12 13.04
N PRO A 195 -20.75 -12.06 13.72
CA PRO A 195 -19.91 -10.94 14.11
C PRO A 195 -18.72 -11.44 14.93
N LEU A 196 -17.51 -11.11 14.50
CA LEU A 196 -16.30 -11.46 15.22
C LEU A 196 -16.20 -10.63 16.51
N ALA A 197 -15.70 -11.23 17.58
CA ALA A 197 -15.43 -10.51 18.83
C ALA A 197 -14.42 -9.38 18.57
N SER A 198 -14.79 -8.15 18.93
CA SER A 198 -13.95 -6.97 18.72
C SER A 198 -12.59 -7.13 19.42
N GLY A 199 -11.51 -6.80 18.70
CA GLY A 199 -10.14 -6.83 19.24
C GLY A 199 -9.55 -8.22 19.51
N ARG A 200 -10.25 -9.30 19.17
CA ARG A 200 -9.80 -10.71 19.38
C ARG A 200 -9.87 -11.54 18.08
N ASN A 201 -9.52 -10.91 16.97
CA ASN A 201 -9.49 -11.55 15.68
C ASN A 201 -8.43 -10.90 14.78
N ILE A 202 -7.82 -11.69 13.91
CA ILE A 202 -6.91 -11.19 12.89
C ILE A 202 -7.06 -11.99 11.60
N SER A 203 -6.95 -11.32 10.46
CA SER A 203 -6.78 -11.98 9.16
C SER A 203 -5.37 -11.72 8.63
N PHE A 204 -4.79 -12.75 8.01
CA PHE A 204 -3.51 -12.65 7.31
C PHE A 204 -3.74 -12.85 5.82
N SER A 205 -3.05 -12.06 4.99
CA SER A 205 -3.05 -12.26 3.53
C SER A 205 -2.22 -13.47 3.11
N ASP A 206 -1.16 -13.79 3.85
CA ASP A 206 -0.27 -14.92 3.61
C ASP A 206 -0.63 -16.12 4.50
N ARG A 207 -1.00 -17.25 3.85
CA ARG A 207 -1.34 -18.51 4.53
C ARG A 207 -0.18 -19.08 5.35
N VAL A 208 1.07 -18.82 4.97
CA VAL A 208 2.25 -19.28 5.70
C VAL A 208 2.37 -18.54 7.03
N ILE A 209 2.10 -17.22 7.03
CA ILE A 209 2.11 -16.41 8.25
C ILE A 209 0.92 -16.79 9.13
N GLU A 210 -0.26 -16.98 8.55
CA GLU A 210 -1.45 -17.46 9.26
C GLU A 210 -1.18 -18.76 10.02
N ALA A 211 -0.59 -19.76 9.33
CA ALA A 211 -0.26 -21.04 9.94
C ALA A 211 0.78 -20.91 11.07
N ALA A 212 1.82 -20.10 10.85
CA ALA A 212 2.84 -19.83 11.87
C ALA A 212 2.27 -19.12 13.10
N PHE A 213 1.32 -18.20 12.92
CA PHE A 213 0.67 -17.51 14.03
C PHE A 213 -0.22 -18.46 14.84
N ALA A 214 -1.03 -19.29 14.18
CA ALA A 214 -1.84 -20.30 14.85
C ALA A 214 -0.99 -21.32 15.64
N GLU A 215 0.13 -21.77 15.08
CA GLU A 215 1.07 -22.64 15.78
C GLU A 215 1.70 -21.93 17.00
N TRP A 216 2.06 -20.65 16.85
CA TRP A 216 2.59 -19.85 17.95
C TRP A 216 1.59 -19.65 19.09
N LEU A 217 0.31 -19.38 18.78
CA LEU A 217 -0.77 -19.36 19.78
C LEU A 217 -0.92 -20.71 20.49
N SER A 218 -0.84 -21.81 19.74
CA SER A 218 -0.89 -23.17 20.30
C SER A 218 0.24 -23.41 21.30
N LYS A 219 1.48 -23.01 20.96
CA LYS A 219 2.65 -23.15 21.84
C LYS A 219 2.53 -22.34 23.13
N ARG A 220 1.82 -21.22 23.09
CA ARG A 220 1.53 -20.39 24.27
C ARG A 220 0.33 -20.88 25.09
N GLY A 221 -0.38 -21.91 24.64
CA GLY A 221 -1.58 -22.39 25.30
C GLY A 221 -2.79 -21.46 25.16
N VAL A 222 -2.80 -20.59 24.14
CA VAL A 222 -3.93 -19.69 23.87
C VAL A 222 -4.97 -20.42 23.01
N PRO A 223 -6.20 -20.65 23.52
CA PRO A 223 -7.26 -21.29 22.73
C PRO A 223 -7.64 -20.39 21.55
N HIS A 224 -7.58 -20.94 20.34
CA HIS A 224 -7.86 -20.21 19.11
C HIS A 224 -8.66 -21.07 18.13
N GLN A 225 -9.38 -20.41 17.24
CA GLN A 225 -10.18 -21.04 16.20
C GLN A 225 -10.00 -20.29 14.88
N ARG A 226 -10.00 -21.04 13.77
CA ARG A 226 -10.13 -20.44 12.44
C ARG A 226 -11.60 -20.30 12.11
N VAL A 227 -12.05 -19.08 11.89
CA VAL A 227 -13.43 -18.73 11.53
C VAL A 227 -13.40 -18.06 10.17
N MET A 228 -14.29 -18.47 9.27
CA MET A 228 -14.52 -17.71 8.03
C MET A 228 -15.42 -16.54 8.37
N SER A 229 -14.93 -15.32 8.15
CA SER A 229 -15.74 -14.12 8.22
C SER A 229 -15.57 -13.31 6.94
N HIS A 230 -16.68 -12.90 6.33
CA HIS A 230 -16.67 -12.12 5.09
C HIS A 230 -15.78 -12.72 3.98
N GLY A 231 -15.83 -14.04 3.81
CA GLY A 231 -15.05 -14.75 2.78
C GLY A 231 -13.54 -14.83 3.05
N LYS A 232 -13.06 -14.37 4.21
CA LYS A 232 -11.66 -14.46 4.61
C LYS A 232 -11.46 -15.33 5.85
N PRO A 233 -10.35 -16.09 5.93
CA PRO A 233 -9.96 -16.74 7.16
C PRO A 233 -9.57 -15.69 8.19
N PHE A 234 -10.21 -15.76 9.35
CA PHE A 234 -9.78 -15.08 10.57
C PHE A 234 -9.33 -16.12 11.58
N ILE A 235 -8.26 -15.80 12.31
CA ILE A 235 -7.92 -16.48 13.55
C ILE A 235 -8.55 -15.66 14.67
N THR A 236 -9.44 -16.30 15.43
CA THR A 236 -10.02 -15.75 16.66
C THR A 236 -9.44 -16.49 17.85
N TRP A 237 -9.41 -15.86 19.02
CA TRP A 237 -8.93 -16.50 20.25
C TRP A 237 -9.76 -16.08 21.47
N GLN A 238 -9.68 -16.91 22.52
CA GLN A 238 -10.27 -16.64 23.82
C GLN A 238 -9.18 -16.23 24.81
N GLY A 239 -9.48 -15.24 25.65
CA GLY A 239 -8.55 -14.67 26.64
C GLY A 239 -8.60 -13.15 26.65
N ASP A 240 -7.93 -12.52 27.61
CA ASP A 240 -7.98 -11.07 27.82
C ASP A 240 -6.98 -10.28 26.96
N GLU A 241 -6.02 -10.98 26.34
CA GLU A 241 -5.02 -10.37 25.47
C GLU A 241 -5.64 -9.86 24.17
N THR A 242 -5.28 -8.63 23.81
CA THR A 242 -5.77 -7.96 22.59
C THR A 242 -4.98 -8.42 21.37
N SER A 243 -5.53 -8.11 20.18
CA SER A 243 -4.87 -8.40 18.90
C SER A 243 -3.48 -7.78 18.86
N ASP A 244 -3.36 -6.51 19.24
CA ASP A 244 -2.10 -5.78 19.16
C ASP A 244 -1.02 -6.42 20.04
N THR A 245 -1.35 -6.83 21.27
CA THR A 245 -0.36 -7.43 22.17
C THR A 245 0.14 -8.77 21.67
N LEU A 246 -0.75 -9.62 21.14
CA LEU A 246 -0.38 -10.93 20.59
C LEU A 246 0.40 -10.80 19.28
N ILE A 247 0.01 -9.86 18.41
CA ILE A 247 0.68 -9.59 17.15
C ILE A 247 2.10 -9.07 17.40
N GLU A 248 2.25 -8.09 18.29
CA GLU A 248 3.57 -7.55 18.64
C GLU A 248 4.47 -8.62 19.25
N ALA A 249 3.93 -9.47 20.14
CA ALA A 249 4.67 -10.58 20.73
C ALA A 249 5.09 -11.60 19.66
N PHE A 250 4.20 -11.96 18.73
CA PHE A 250 4.51 -12.86 17.64
C PHE A 250 5.62 -12.33 16.72
N HIS A 251 5.55 -11.05 16.34
CA HIS A 251 6.58 -10.44 15.50
C HIS A 251 7.93 -10.40 16.21
N ARG A 252 7.94 -10.06 17.50
CA ARG A 252 9.15 -10.07 18.33
C ARG A 252 9.78 -11.45 18.38
N ASP A 253 9.01 -12.49 18.71
CA ASP A 253 9.49 -13.88 18.79
C ASP A 253 10.04 -14.36 17.44
N ARG A 254 9.41 -13.99 16.31
CA ARG A 254 9.93 -14.31 14.97
C ARG A 254 11.26 -13.62 14.67
N VAL A 255 11.39 -12.34 14.99
CA VAL A 255 12.64 -11.59 14.76
C VAL A 255 13.77 -12.18 15.60
N GLU A 256 13.52 -12.47 16.88
CA GLU A 256 14.49 -13.09 17.77
C GLU A 256 14.90 -14.49 17.26
N SER A 257 13.94 -15.30 16.84
CA SER A 257 14.20 -16.63 16.26
C SER A 257 15.05 -16.55 14.98
N GLN A 258 14.80 -15.57 14.11
CA GLN A 258 15.58 -15.36 12.90
C GLN A 258 17.01 -14.89 13.23
N GLN A 259 17.17 -13.96 14.17
CA GLN A 259 18.49 -13.51 14.61
C GLN A 259 19.31 -14.64 15.24
N ALA A 260 18.70 -15.50 16.04
CA ALA A 260 19.36 -16.68 16.61
C ALA A 260 19.87 -17.62 15.51
N ARG A 261 19.02 -17.95 14.53
CA ARG A 261 19.41 -18.78 13.38
C ARG A 261 20.55 -18.19 12.58
N LEU A 262 20.54 -16.86 12.35
CA LEU A 262 21.62 -16.18 11.64
C LEU A 262 22.94 -16.23 12.43
N LYS A 263 22.89 -16.05 13.75
CA LYS A 263 24.07 -16.19 14.62
C LYS A 263 24.64 -17.60 14.59
N ASP A 264 23.79 -18.63 14.62
CA ASP A 264 24.21 -20.02 14.56
C ASP A 264 24.82 -20.39 13.20
N CYS A 265 24.21 -19.92 12.09
CA CYS A 265 24.78 -20.07 10.75
C CYS A 265 26.15 -19.37 10.63
N ALA A 266 26.29 -18.15 11.15
CA ALA A 266 27.56 -17.41 11.12
C ALA A 266 28.65 -18.13 11.94
N LYS A 267 28.29 -18.66 13.12
CA LYS A 267 29.20 -19.44 13.96
C LYS A 267 29.66 -20.72 13.25
N THR A 268 28.73 -21.47 12.67
CA THR A 268 29.04 -22.71 11.94
C THR A 268 29.95 -22.45 10.72
N ALA A 269 29.71 -21.35 9.99
CA ALA A 269 30.56 -20.95 8.87
C ALA A 269 31.98 -20.56 9.30
N PHE A 270 32.10 -19.86 10.44
CA PHE A 270 33.40 -19.49 11.00
C PHE A 270 34.20 -20.72 11.46
N ASP A 271 33.56 -21.65 12.17
CA ASP A 271 34.20 -22.87 12.68
C ASP A 271 34.67 -23.78 11.53
N THR A 272 33.90 -23.86 10.44
CA THR A 272 34.26 -24.63 9.23
C THR A 272 35.51 -24.06 8.54
N ASN A 273 35.64 -22.73 8.48
CA ASN A 273 36.80 -22.08 7.86
C ASN A 273 38.08 -22.30 8.71
N LYS A 274 37.95 -22.22 10.05
CA LYS A 274 39.06 -22.44 10.98
C LYS A 274 39.59 -23.89 10.96
N GLY A 275 38.73 -24.86 10.69
CA GLY A 275 39.10 -26.28 10.53
C GLY A 275 39.71 -26.64 9.17
N SER A 276 39.52 -25.81 8.14
CA SER A 276 40.04 -26.05 6.78
C SER A 276 41.49 -25.63 6.57
N GLY A 277 42.18 -25.19 7.64
CA GLY A 277 43.63 -25.04 7.72
C GLY A 277 44.37 -26.39 7.61
N LYS A 278 44.05 -27.19 6.59
CA LYS A 278 44.88 -28.29 6.13
C LYS A 278 46.20 -27.68 5.69
N LYS A 279 47.21 -27.92 6.52
CA LYS A 279 48.63 -27.76 6.20
C LYS A 279 48.88 -28.39 4.82
N GLY A 280 48.98 -27.55 3.80
CA GLY A 280 49.72 -27.91 2.59
C GLY A 280 51.19 -27.92 2.97
N CYS A 281 51.68 -29.11 3.32
CA CYS A 281 53.06 -29.47 3.01
C CYS A 281 53.14 -29.81 1.53
#